data_AF-A0A7J2Y6S4-F1
#
_entry.id   AF-A0A7J2Y6S4-F1
#
_cell.length_a   1.000
_cell.length_b   1.000
_cell.length_c   1.000
_cell.angle_alpha   90.00
_cell.angle_beta   90.00
_cell.angle_gamma   90.00
#
_symmetry.space_group_name_H-M   'P 1'
#
loop_
_entity.id
_entity.type
_entity.pdbx_description
1 polymer ?
#
loop_
_entity_poly.entity_id
_entity_poly.type
_entity_poly.pdbx_seq_one_letter_code
_entity_poly.pdbx_strand_id
1 'polypeptide(L)'
;MNRRAAHISVAVLLVLALGATLSSSPTAAPPPVPMRIQGEARDATGSPLPIGTPIRVFIDGVDYSDGPMVRDALGSYTVLVMGDWTTNQGASETLAIKEGAAPGDTLVFAAGDFTASTGVFQETLTWQTGQIVTQELRLATSATTPAPVKIQGLVPDPAQGGNQFVFVCNPLGTPVFLGDFYLQVDRPGTYAGPVVNLTGTVPPLGQLRVDLGSTSYLNATGEAIKLVYHNPGGANAAAGGRDIVVDRVEYNATRGGTLSWSPGNTIMGDAPAPGPGRILERSPACADTDDPADFILATEPGLPPNGAPTVAIVAPSLGQTLVAGQPFLVTWLMSDDVFATSTLRVWVNVSYSGTNASLVDGESGITFVTWVPPAVEATGATVRVEVVDPLGARSNATTSFNVALTAPGADFSLYAIIAAVVGVVVASLVIAYLLERRRRPPPQQAPPLVPSGEAAEAPKICPRCGTRSPADAMACPNCGFAFLGPPRA
;
A
#
# COMPACT_ATOMS: atom_id res chain seq x y z
N MET A 1 57.40 32.66 15.46
CA MET A 1 56.17 31.86 15.67
C MET A 1 55.09 32.44 14.74
N ASN A 2 54.42 31.77 13.80
CA ASN A 2 54.21 30.35 13.56
C ASN A 2 53.86 30.06 12.07
N ARG A 3 54.71 30.41 11.10
CA ARG A 3 54.53 29.95 9.70
C ARG A 3 54.65 28.42 9.55
N ARG A 4 55.37 27.76 10.46
CA ARG A 4 55.46 26.29 10.51
C ARG A 4 54.18 25.60 11.01
N ALA A 5 53.37 26.25 11.83
CA ALA A 5 52.12 25.65 12.34
C ALA A 5 51.00 25.65 11.27
N ALA A 6 50.98 26.66 10.40
CA ALA A 6 50.01 26.73 9.30
C ALA A 6 50.22 25.64 8.24
N HIS A 7 51.49 25.34 7.89
CA HIS A 7 51.79 24.29 6.90
C HIS A 7 51.51 22.87 7.42
N ILE A 8 51.71 22.63 8.72
CA ILE A 8 51.38 21.33 9.33
C ILE A 8 49.86 21.13 9.37
N SER A 9 49.09 22.18 9.67
CA SER A 9 47.63 22.11 9.73
C SER A 9 47.00 21.83 8.36
N VAL A 10 47.52 22.46 7.30
CA VAL A 10 47.04 22.22 5.92
C VAL A 10 47.43 20.82 5.43
N ALA A 11 48.63 20.33 5.75
CA ALA A 11 49.05 18.98 5.36
C ALA A 11 48.23 17.89 6.08
N VAL A 12 47.92 18.08 7.37
CA VAL A 12 47.07 17.15 8.14
C VAL A 12 45.63 17.17 7.63
N LEU A 13 45.08 18.34 7.27
CA LEU A 13 43.76 18.45 6.65
C LEU A 13 43.72 17.83 5.25
N LEU A 14 44.80 17.92 4.46
CA LEU A 14 44.87 17.26 3.15
C LEU A 14 44.99 15.74 3.27
N VAL A 15 45.71 15.23 4.27
CA VAL A 15 45.82 13.79 4.54
C VAL A 15 44.51 13.23 5.14
N LEU A 16 43.81 13.99 5.96
CA LEU A 16 42.46 13.63 6.44
C LEU A 16 41.42 13.71 5.31
N ALA A 17 41.53 14.68 4.40
CA ALA A 17 40.66 14.78 3.23
C ALA A 17 40.96 13.68 2.19
N LEU A 18 42.23 13.29 1.98
CA LEU A 18 42.60 12.13 1.14
C LEU A 18 42.27 10.80 1.81
N GLY A 19 42.33 10.72 3.14
CA GLY A 19 41.89 9.54 3.91
C GLY A 19 40.38 9.35 3.90
N ALA A 20 39.62 10.45 3.79
CA ALA A 20 38.16 10.43 3.68
C ALA A 20 37.64 10.18 2.25
N THR A 21 38.48 10.31 1.21
CA THR A 21 38.13 9.99 -0.18
C THR A 21 38.57 8.60 -0.63
N LEU A 22 39.09 7.77 0.28
CA LEU A 22 39.00 6.31 0.16
C LEU A 22 37.55 5.88 0.43
N SER A 23 36.64 6.40 -0.39
CA SER A 23 35.34 5.83 -0.67
C SER A 23 35.61 4.35 -0.93
N SER A 24 35.07 3.50 -0.06
CA SER A 24 34.97 2.07 -0.30
C SER A 24 34.49 1.90 -1.74
N SER A 25 35.39 1.43 -2.62
CA SER A 25 34.95 0.99 -3.93
C SER A 25 33.81 0.00 -3.68
N PRO A 26 32.67 0.10 -4.39
CA PRO A 26 31.64 -0.92 -4.26
C PRO A 26 32.34 -2.25 -4.52
N THR A 27 32.46 -3.03 -3.46
CA THR A 27 33.11 -4.33 -3.54
C THR A 27 32.06 -5.17 -4.24
N ALA A 28 32.18 -5.31 -5.55
CA ALA A 28 31.31 -6.20 -6.30
C ALA A 28 31.41 -7.58 -5.63
N ALA A 29 30.28 -8.10 -5.16
CA ALA A 29 30.20 -9.42 -4.61
C ALA A 29 30.79 -10.43 -5.62
N PRO A 30 31.58 -11.41 -5.17
CA PRO A 30 31.94 -12.52 -6.03
C PRO A 30 30.66 -13.22 -6.49
N PRO A 31 30.58 -13.67 -7.76
CA PRO A 31 29.42 -14.39 -8.24
C PRO A 31 29.17 -15.64 -7.39
N PRO A 32 27.91 -15.94 -7.01
CA PRO A 32 27.59 -17.10 -6.19
C PRO A 32 28.03 -18.37 -6.91
N VAL A 33 28.81 -19.20 -6.22
CA VAL A 33 29.25 -20.49 -6.77
C VAL A 33 28.14 -21.52 -6.50
N PRO A 34 27.51 -22.08 -7.55
CA PRO A 34 26.41 -23.02 -7.38
C PRO A 34 26.84 -24.31 -6.69
N MET A 35 25.92 -24.90 -5.95
CA MET A 35 26.01 -26.30 -5.55
C MET A 35 25.67 -27.18 -6.76
N ARG A 36 26.51 -28.18 -7.06
CA ARG A 36 26.25 -29.17 -8.10
C ARG A 36 25.81 -30.49 -7.48
N ILE A 37 24.66 -30.99 -7.89
CA ILE A 37 24.13 -32.29 -7.48
C ILE A 37 23.98 -33.14 -8.72
N GLN A 38 24.47 -34.38 -8.69
CA GLN A 38 24.45 -35.29 -9.84
C GLN A 38 24.18 -36.72 -9.39
N GLY A 39 23.63 -37.55 -10.27
CA GLY A 39 23.39 -38.96 -9.97
C GLY A 39 22.31 -39.53 -10.86
N GLU A 40 21.58 -40.53 -10.37
CA GLU A 40 20.51 -41.21 -11.11
C GLU A 40 19.16 -40.95 -10.43
N ALA A 41 18.15 -40.59 -11.22
CA ALA A 41 16.78 -40.40 -10.76
C ALA A 41 15.93 -41.62 -11.12
N ARG A 42 15.22 -42.15 -10.13
CA ARG A 42 14.48 -43.41 -10.21
C ARG A 42 13.05 -43.25 -9.70
N ASP A 43 12.16 -44.08 -10.23
CA ASP A 43 10.81 -44.21 -9.71
C ASP A 43 10.77 -44.95 -8.37
N ALA A 44 9.58 -45.08 -7.79
CA ALA A 44 9.38 -45.75 -6.50
C ALA A 44 9.72 -47.27 -6.53
N THR A 45 9.82 -47.87 -7.72
CA THR A 45 10.22 -49.28 -7.91
C THR A 45 11.73 -49.45 -8.10
N GLY A 46 12.47 -48.34 -8.23
CA GLY A 46 13.90 -48.32 -8.49
C GLY A 46 14.25 -48.32 -9.98
N SER A 47 13.28 -48.20 -10.90
CA SER A 47 13.55 -48.10 -12.33
C SER A 47 13.99 -46.68 -12.70
N PRO A 48 14.93 -46.49 -13.64
CA PRO A 48 15.32 -45.16 -14.09
C PRO A 48 14.13 -44.34 -14.62
N LEU A 49 14.09 -43.05 -14.30
CA LEU A 49 13.11 -42.15 -14.90
C LEU A 49 13.40 -41.93 -16.40
N PRO A 50 12.38 -41.65 -17.23
CA PRO A 50 12.56 -41.40 -18.66
C PRO A 50 13.45 -40.20 -18.97
N ILE A 51 14.17 -40.27 -20.09
CA ILE A 51 14.92 -39.13 -20.66
C ILE A 51 13.98 -37.93 -20.84
N GLY A 52 14.45 -36.74 -20.45
CA GLY A 52 13.70 -35.49 -20.54
C GLY A 52 12.80 -35.22 -19.34
N THR A 53 12.68 -36.14 -18.37
CA THR A 53 11.94 -35.88 -17.12
C THR A 53 12.58 -34.69 -16.39
N PRO A 54 11.83 -33.60 -16.13
CA PRO A 54 12.35 -32.46 -15.37
C PRO A 54 12.73 -32.86 -13.95
N ILE A 55 13.83 -32.32 -13.44
CA ILE A 55 14.23 -32.45 -12.03
C ILE A 55 14.25 -31.04 -11.44
N ARG A 56 13.37 -30.75 -10.48
CA ARG A 56 13.26 -29.44 -9.84
C ARG A 56 13.76 -29.46 -8.41
N VAL A 57 14.27 -28.34 -7.92
CA VAL A 57 14.83 -28.23 -6.58
C VAL A 57 14.27 -27.02 -5.86
N PHE A 58 13.50 -27.28 -4.82
CA PHE A 58 12.79 -26.29 -4.04
C PHE A 58 13.53 -25.94 -2.76
N ILE A 59 13.52 -24.65 -2.44
CA ILE A 59 13.98 -24.08 -1.17
C ILE A 59 12.93 -23.08 -0.71
N ASP A 60 12.46 -23.19 0.53
CA ASP A 60 11.37 -22.35 1.05
C ASP A 60 10.14 -22.32 0.14
N GLY A 61 9.96 -23.43 -0.60
CA GLY A 61 8.93 -23.59 -1.61
C GLY A 61 9.24 -23.00 -2.99
N VAL A 62 10.33 -22.27 -3.21
CA VAL A 62 10.66 -21.72 -4.54
C VAL A 62 11.62 -22.63 -5.28
N ASP A 63 11.42 -22.82 -6.59
CA ASP A 63 12.34 -23.59 -7.42
C ASP A 63 13.62 -22.77 -7.71
N TYR A 64 14.76 -23.36 -7.40
CA TYR A 64 16.09 -22.81 -7.63
C TYR A 64 16.90 -23.65 -8.62
N SER A 65 16.24 -24.55 -9.33
CA SER A 65 16.86 -25.35 -10.37
C SER A 65 16.79 -24.65 -11.73
N ASP A 66 17.92 -24.56 -12.41
CA ASP A 66 18.01 -23.97 -13.77
C ASP A 66 17.53 -24.96 -14.85
N GLY A 67 16.28 -25.40 -14.74
CA GLY A 67 15.62 -26.29 -15.70
C GLY A 67 16.26 -27.67 -15.96
N PRO A 68 16.92 -28.37 -15.00
CA PRO A 68 17.60 -29.61 -15.31
C PRO A 68 16.63 -30.76 -15.56
N MET A 69 17.12 -31.78 -16.27
CA MET A 69 16.34 -32.95 -16.67
C MET A 69 17.20 -34.22 -16.70
N VAL A 70 16.54 -35.37 -16.72
CA VAL A 70 17.17 -36.67 -16.98
C VAL A 70 17.77 -36.69 -18.39
N ARG A 71 19.03 -37.11 -18.51
CA ARG A 71 19.84 -36.97 -19.73
C ARG A 71 20.01 -38.27 -20.52
N ASP A 72 19.81 -39.42 -19.88
CA ASP A 72 20.04 -40.73 -20.51
C ASP A 72 19.12 -41.82 -19.95
N ALA A 73 19.21 -43.02 -20.52
CA ALA A 73 18.38 -44.17 -20.15
C ALA A 73 18.74 -44.78 -18.79
N LEU A 74 19.83 -44.36 -18.16
CA LEU A 74 20.20 -44.75 -16.79
C LEU A 74 19.56 -43.85 -15.74
N GLY A 75 18.87 -42.78 -16.17
CA GLY A 75 18.26 -41.81 -15.27
C GLY A 75 19.23 -40.70 -14.86
N SER A 76 20.38 -40.55 -15.53
CA SER A 76 21.40 -39.60 -15.11
C SER A 76 20.89 -38.16 -15.12
N TYR A 77 21.15 -37.41 -14.05
CA TYR A 77 20.79 -36.01 -13.95
C TYR A 77 21.95 -35.18 -13.40
N THR A 78 21.89 -33.86 -13.61
CA THR A 78 22.76 -32.89 -12.97
C THR A 78 21.98 -31.62 -12.76
N VAL A 79 21.90 -31.17 -11.51
CA VAL A 79 21.28 -29.91 -11.12
C VAL A 79 22.35 -28.97 -10.59
N LEU A 80 22.23 -27.69 -10.96
CA LEU A 80 22.94 -26.59 -10.32
C LEU A 80 21.92 -25.80 -9.52
N VAL A 81 22.21 -25.59 -8.23
CA VAL A 81 21.39 -24.77 -7.34
C VAL A 81 22.19 -23.52 -6.99
N MET A 82 21.74 -22.38 -7.51
CA MET A 82 22.41 -21.10 -7.31
C MET A 82 22.26 -20.64 -5.86
N GLY A 83 23.33 -20.04 -5.33
CA GLY A 83 23.31 -19.37 -4.03
C GLY A 83 22.83 -17.93 -4.16
N ASP A 84 22.40 -17.36 -3.03
CA ASP A 84 22.05 -15.93 -2.96
C ASP A 84 23.31 -15.07 -3.19
N TRP A 85 23.13 -13.88 -3.77
CA TRP A 85 24.22 -12.93 -3.92
C TRP A 85 24.55 -12.30 -2.58
N THR A 86 25.68 -12.65 -1.99
CA THR A 86 26.12 -12.08 -0.71
C THR A 86 27.29 -11.13 -0.88
N THR A 87 27.23 -10.01 -0.18
CA THR A 87 28.38 -9.14 0.10
C THR A 87 29.54 -9.96 0.68
N ASN A 88 30.76 -9.41 0.65
CA ASN A 88 31.93 -10.03 1.27
C ASN A 88 31.80 -10.27 2.80
N GLN A 89 30.74 -9.74 3.43
CA GLN A 89 30.41 -9.92 4.85
C GLN A 89 29.29 -10.96 5.08
N GLY A 90 28.82 -11.63 4.00
CA GLY A 90 27.80 -12.67 4.07
C GLY A 90 26.35 -12.17 4.14
N ALA A 91 26.12 -10.85 4.05
CA ALA A 91 24.78 -10.28 3.94
C ALA A 91 24.32 -10.28 2.47
N SER A 92 23.04 -10.55 2.21
CA SER A 92 22.45 -10.46 0.86
C SER A 92 22.64 -9.06 0.26
N GLU A 93 23.08 -8.98 -1.01
CA GLU A 93 23.23 -7.73 -1.78
C GLU A 93 21.87 -7.11 -2.12
N THR A 94 20.82 -7.95 -2.18
CA THR A 94 19.46 -7.58 -2.54
C THR A 94 18.54 -7.87 -1.34
N LEU A 95 18.57 -6.97 -0.34
CA LEU A 95 17.76 -7.10 0.89
C LEU A 95 16.25 -7.33 0.66
N ALA A 96 15.75 -7.00 -0.53
CA ALA A 96 14.35 -7.14 -0.92
C ALA A 96 14.07 -8.30 -1.90
N ILE A 97 15.08 -9.02 -2.41
CA ILE A 97 14.92 -10.09 -3.40
C ILE A 97 15.80 -11.27 -2.99
N LYS A 98 15.20 -12.42 -2.67
CA LYS A 98 15.99 -13.64 -2.42
C LYS A 98 16.28 -14.33 -3.76
N GLU A 99 17.50 -14.20 -4.26
CA GLU A 99 17.88 -14.61 -5.62
C GLU A 99 18.41 -16.05 -5.68
N GLY A 100 18.72 -16.65 -4.53
CA GLY A 100 19.26 -18.00 -4.44
C GLY A 100 19.13 -18.64 -3.06
N ALA A 101 19.77 -19.79 -2.92
CA ALA A 101 19.88 -20.54 -1.68
C ALA A 101 20.85 -19.88 -0.68
N ALA A 102 20.54 -19.94 0.60
CA ALA A 102 21.47 -19.58 1.68
C ALA A 102 22.17 -20.83 2.26
N PRO A 103 23.39 -20.71 2.80
CA PRO A 103 24.05 -21.81 3.52
C PRO A 103 23.15 -22.38 4.64
N GLY A 104 22.89 -23.69 4.58
CA GLY A 104 22.01 -24.36 5.55
C GLY A 104 20.57 -24.58 5.09
N ASP A 105 20.16 -23.97 3.97
CA ASP A 105 18.85 -24.18 3.38
C ASP A 105 18.65 -25.66 3.02
N THR A 106 17.44 -26.18 3.22
CA THR A 106 17.09 -27.57 2.86
C THR A 106 16.58 -27.61 1.43
N LEU A 107 17.17 -28.48 0.62
CA LEU A 107 16.80 -28.75 -0.77
C LEU A 107 15.77 -29.90 -0.81
N VAL A 108 14.63 -29.64 -1.43
CA VAL A 108 13.58 -30.64 -1.73
C VAL A 108 13.54 -30.88 -3.24
N PHE A 109 13.47 -32.13 -3.69
CA PHE A 109 13.54 -32.46 -5.12
C PHE A 109 12.18 -32.94 -5.65
N ALA A 110 11.84 -32.57 -6.89
CA ALA A 110 10.66 -33.06 -7.59
C ALA A 110 10.95 -33.46 -9.04
N ALA A 111 10.15 -34.38 -9.61
CA ALA A 111 10.28 -34.92 -10.97
C ALA A 111 9.27 -34.29 -11.93
N GLY A 112 9.30 -32.98 -12.08
CA GLY A 112 8.32 -32.22 -12.86
C GLY A 112 8.27 -30.76 -12.42
N ASP A 113 7.55 -29.96 -13.19
CA ASP A 113 7.33 -28.51 -12.98
C ASP A 113 6.00 -28.20 -12.29
N PHE A 114 5.25 -29.22 -11.86
CA PHE A 114 3.90 -29.10 -11.32
C PHE A 114 2.83 -28.66 -12.32
N THR A 115 3.09 -28.53 -13.63
CA THR A 115 2.03 -28.39 -14.65
C THR A 115 1.03 -29.55 -14.64
N ALA A 116 1.48 -30.72 -14.18
CA ALA A 116 0.67 -31.91 -13.94
C ALA A 116 1.04 -32.58 -12.59
N SER A 117 0.45 -33.75 -12.31
CA SER A 117 0.81 -34.57 -11.16
C SER A 117 2.32 -34.85 -11.15
N THR A 118 3.02 -34.28 -10.17
CA THR A 118 4.49 -34.28 -10.11
C THR A 118 4.96 -35.11 -8.93
N GLY A 119 5.79 -36.12 -9.22
CA GLY A 119 6.40 -36.95 -8.19
C GLY A 119 7.41 -36.17 -7.37
N VAL A 120 7.38 -36.32 -6.04
CA VAL A 120 8.38 -35.74 -5.13
C VAL A 120 9.38 -36.84 -4.76
N PHE A 121 10.67 -36.51 -4.70
CA PHE A 121 11.70 -37.46 -4.30
C PHE A 121 11.80 -37.57 -2.77
N GLN A 122 12.27 -38.72 -2.30
CA GLN A 122 12.42 -38.97 -0.87
C GLN A 122 13.58 -38.14 -0.30
N GLU A 123 14.65 -37.98 -1.06
CA GLU A 123 15.90 -37.40 -0.60
C GLU A 123 15.80 -35.88 -0.38
N THR A 124 16.53 -35.39 0.63
CA THR A 124 16.75 -33.96 0.88
C THR A 124 18.22 -33.72 1.10
N LEU A 125 18.72 -32.56 0.72
CA LEU A 125 20.10 -32.14 0.96
C LEU A 125 20.14 -30.79 1.68
N THR A 126 21.26 -30.46 2.30
CA THR A 126 21.51 -29.10 2.80
C THR A 126 22.37 -28.35 1.80
N TRP A 127 21.96 -27.15 1.41
CA TRP A 127 22.69 -26.34 0.46
C TRP A 127 24.00 -25.81 1.05
N GLN A 128 25.08 -25.91 0.27
CA GLN A 128 26.38 -25.30 0.57
C GLN A 128 27.04 -24.77 -0.69
N THR A 129 27.69 -23.61 -0.58
CA THR A 129 28.39 -22.94 -1.67
C THR A 129 29.45 -23.82 -2.32
N GLY A 130 29.37 -23.99 -3.64
CA GLY A 130 30.37 -24.71 -4.44
C GLY A 130 30.49 -26.21 -4.17
N GLN A 131 29.62 -26.80 -3.33
CA GLN A 131 29.69 -28.22 -3.02
C GLN A 131 29.27 -29.06 -4.23
N ILE A 132 29.95 -30.21 -4.42
CA ILE A 132 29.59 -31.21 -5.42
C ILE A 132 29.12 -32.47 -4.69
N VAL A 133 27.90 -32.90 -4.95
CA VAL A 133 27.29 -34.07 -4.30
C VAL A 133 26.85 -35.08 -5.35
N THR A 134 27.15 -36.35 -5.12
CA THR A 134 26.55 -37.45 -5.88
C THR A 134 25.38 -38.01 -5.07
N GLN A 135 24.16 -37.93 -5.62
CA GLN A 135 22.93 -38.32 -4.94
C GLN A 135 22.06 -39.15 -5.89
N GLU A 136 21.62 -40.32 -5.45
CA GLU A 136 20.55 -41.06 -6.13
C GLU A 136 19.21 -40.51 -5.63
N LEU A 137 18.30 -40.19 -6.55
CA LEU A 137 16.96 -39.71 -6.21
C LEU A 137 15.93 -40.80 -6.46
N ARG A 138 15.02 -41.02 -5.51
CA ARG A 138 13.95 -42.02 -5.61
C ARG A 138 12.60 -41.37 -5.35
N LEU A 139 11.66 -41.56 -6.29
CA LEU A 139 10.31 -41.04 -6.10
C LEU A 139 9.67 -41.60 -4.83
N ALA A 140 9.02 -40.71 -4.10
CA ALA A 140 8.21 -41.06 -2.96
C ALA A 140 6.93 -41.79 -3.42
N THR A 141 6.19 -42.33 -2.47
CA THR A 141 4.93 -43.01 -2.78
C THR A 141 3.81 -42.02 -3.12
N SER A 142 2.72 -42.51 -3.69
CA SER A 142 1.51 -41.71 -3.94
C SER A 142 0.92 -41.08 -2.69
N ALA A 143 1.12 -41.67 -1.51
CA ALA A 143 0.66 -41.12 -0.23
C ALA A 143 1.42 -39.85 0.22
N THR A 144 2.58 -39.58 -0.39
CA THR A 144 3.50 -38.49 0.00
C THR A 144 3.74 -37.52 -1.15
N THR A 145 3.01 -37.68 -2.25
CA THR A 145 3.10 -36.83 -3.44
C THR A 145 1.92 -35.86 -3.43
N PRO A 146 2.15 -34.54 -3.61
CA PRO A 146 1.06 -33.58 -3.68
C PRO A 146 0.13 -33.88 -4.85
N ALA A 147 -1.17 -33.68 -4.62
CA ALA A 147 -2.11 -33.56 -5.71
C ALA A 147 -1.81 -32.28 -6.53
N PRO A 148 -2.01 -32.29 -7.87
CA PRO A 148 -1.74 -31.15 -8.74
C PRO A 148 -2.86 -30.10 -8.68
N VAL A 149 -3.25 -29.69 -7.47
CA VAL A 149 -4.22 -28.61 -7.29
C VAL A 149 -3.61 -27.28 -7.71
N LYS A 150 -4.42 -26.40 -8.29
CA LYS A 150 -3.99 -25.13 -8.88
C LYS A 150 -4.83 -23.96 -8.39
N ILE A 151 -4.24 -22.78 -8.34
CA ILE A 151 -4.93 -21.50 -8.22
C ILE A 151 -5.59 -21.22 -9.58
N GLN A 152 -6.90 -21.44 -9.63
CA GLN A 152 -7.69 -21.16 -10.83
C GLN A 152 -7.98 -19.68 -10.99
N GLY A 153 -8.17 -18.94 -9.90
CA GLY A 153 -8.37 -17.51 -10.02
C GLY A 153 -8.35 -16.74 -8.72
N LEU A 154 -8.21 -15.42 -8.85
CA LEU A 154 -7.97 -14.50 -7.76
C LEU A 154 -8.90 -13.28 -7.88
N VAL A 155 -9.57 -12.92 -6.78
CA VAL A 155 -10.37 -11.70 -6.66
C VAL A 155 -9.84 -10.87 -5.48
N PRO A 156 -8.86 -9.98 -5.72
CA PRO A 156 -8.27 -9.13 -4.69
C PRO A 156 -9.06 -7.83 -4.44
N ASP A 157 -10.05 -7.49 -5.27
CA ASP A 157 -10.91 -6.34 -5.04
C ASP A 157 -12.36 -6.69 -5.42
N PRO A 158 -13.11 -7.37 -4.53
CA PRO A 158 -14.49 -7.79 -4.82
C PRO A 158 -15.40 -6.58 -5.12
N ALA A 159 -16.34 -6.73 -6.05
CA ALA A 159 -17.17 -5.62 -6.53
C ALA A 159 -17.94 -4.89 -5.41
N GLN A 160 -18.47 -5.67 -4.46
CA GLN A 160 -19.24 -5.16 -3.31
C GLN A 160 -18.36 -4.87 -2.08
N GLY A 161 -17.04 -4.93 -2.23
CA GLY A 161 -16.10 -4.97 -1.12
C GLY A 161 -16.20 -6.29 -0.32
N GLY A 162 -15.70 -6.26 0.91
CA GLY A 162 -15.64 -7.45 1.74
C GLY A 162 -14.37 -8.27 1.49
N ASN A 163 -14.40 -9.52 1.94
CA ASN A 163 -13.21 -10.36 1.93
C ASN A 163 -12.80 -10.74 0.51
N GLN A 164 -11.50 -10.66 0.27
CA GLN A 164 -10.87 -11.19 -0.92
C GLN A 164 -10.96 -12.72 -0.93
N PHE A 165 -10.92 -13.32 -2.12
CA PHE A 165 -11.04 -14.76 -2.25
C PHE A 165 -10.28 -15.28 -3.47
N VAL A 166 -10.01 -16.58 -3.43
CA VAL A 166 -9.36 -17.31 -4.52
C VAL A 166 -10.17 -18.54 -4.88
N PHE A 167 -10.01 -19.04 -6.09
CA PHE A 167 -10.50 -20.35 -6.50
C PHE A 167 -9.33 -21.30 -6.61
N VAL A 168 -9.41 -22.42 -5.91
CA VAL A 168 -8.49 -23.55 -6.05
C VAL A 168 -9.21 -24.65 -6.82
N CYS A 169 -8.53 -25.24 -7.78
CA CYS A 169 -9.14 -26.23 -8.65
C CYS A 169 -8.33 -27.51 -8.73
N ASN A 170 -9.03 -28.57 -9.13
CA ASN A 170 -8.52 -29.93 -9.15
C ASN A 170 -8.63 -30.48 -10.58
N PRO A 171 -7.50 -30.67 -11.29
CA PRO A 171 -7.50 -31.23 -12.64
C PRO A 171 -7.70 -32.76 -12.65
N LEU A 172 -7.76 -33.42 -11.49
CA LEU A 172 -7.91 -34.87 -11.42
C LEU A 172 -9.37 -35.31 -11.56
N GLY A 173 -9.56 -36.52 -12.08
CA GLY A 173 -10.85 -37.23 -12.08
C GLY A 173 -11.29 -37.76 -10.71
N THR A 174 -10.56 -37.46 -9.64
CA THR A 174 -10.82 -37.89 -8.25
C THR A 174 -10.79 -36.68 -7.32
N PRO A 175 -11.57 -36.68 -6.21
CA PRO A 175 -11.58 -35.57 -5.28
C PRO A 175 -10.23 -35.40 -4.56
N VAL A 176 -9.88 -34.17 -4.20
CA VAL A 176 -8.66 -33.84 -3.45
C VAL A 176 -9.02 -33.14 -2.15
N PHE A 177 -8.53 -33.66 -1.02
CA PHE A 177 -8.65 -33.03 0.29
C PHE A 177 -7.53 -31.98 0.47
N LEU A 178 -7.90 -30.78 0.92
CA LEU A 178 -6.98 -29.65 0.99
C LEU A 178 -6.31 -29.45 2.36
N GLY A 179 -6.50 -30.34 3.33
CA GLY A 179 -5.99 -30.12 4.70
C GLY A 179 -4.48 -30.06 4.84
N ASP A 180 -3.74 -30.56 3.84
CA ASP A 180 -2.28 -30.47 3.74
C ASP A 180 -1.83 -29.30 2.84
N PHE A 181 -2.76 -28.42 2.43
CA PHE A 181 -2.46 -27.27 1.58
C PHE A 181 -2.74 -25.95 2.29
N TYR A 182 -1.96 -24.93 1.93
CA TYR A 182 -2.18 -23.56 2.37
C TYR A 182 -1.80 -22.57 1.27
N LEU A 183 -2.38 -21.38 1.31
CA LEU A 183 -1.95 -20.25 0.50
C LEU A 183 -0.97 -19.40 1.29
N GLN A 184 0.05 -18.88 0.64
CA GLN A 184 0.99 -17.95 1.24
C GLN A 184 1.27 -16.80 0.29
N VAL A 185 1.41 -15.59 0.84
CA VAL A 185 1.84 -14.42 0.06
C VAL A 185 3.32 -14.24 0.23
N ASP A 186 4.03 -13.90 -0.85
CA ASP A 186 5.44 -13.56 -0.77
C ASP A 186 5.61 -12.15 -0.15
N ARG A 187 6.81 -11.85 0.37
CA ARG A 187 7.16 -10.54 0.93
C ARG A 187 8.52 -10.06 0.42
N PRO A 188 8.79 -8.75 0.44
CA PRO A 188 10.11 -8.24 0.10
C PRO A 188 11.19 -8.90 0.95
N GLY A 189 12.20 -9.48 0.30
CA GLY A 189 13.35 -10.13 0.93
C GLY A 189 13.09 -11.56 1.41
N THR A 190 11.86 -12.06 1.30
CA THR A 190 11.51 -13.41 1.74
C THR A 190 10.26 -13.95 1.05
N TYR A 191 10.28 -15.20 0.61
CA TYR A 191 9.07 -15.86 0.10
C TYR A 191 8.09 -16.29 1.20
N ALA A 192 8.27 -15.81 2.43
CA ALA A 192 7.38 -16.12 3.55
C ALA A 192 6.58 -14.88 3.97
N GLY A 193 5.26 -15.00 3.90
CA GLY A 193 4.33 -13.99 4.39
C GLY A 193 3.12 -14.61 5.07
N PRO A 194 2.00 -13.87 5.16
CA PRO A 194 0.74 -14.36 5.70
C PRO A 194 0.32 -15.68 5.03
N VAL A 195 -0.30 -16.53 5.83
CA VAL A 195 -0.74 -17.88 5.44
C VAL A 195 -2.25 -18.02 5.66
N VAL A 196 -2.92 -18.68 4.72
CA VAL A 196 -4.30 -19.14 4.83
C VAL A 196 -4.32 -20.65 4.65
N ASN A 197 -4.57 -21.38 5.73
CA ASN A 197 -4.74 -22.84 5.67
C ASN A 197 -6.00 -23.19 4.89
N LEU A 198 -5.89 -24.15 3.98
CA LEU A 198 -7.02 -24.62 3.21
C LEU A 198 -7.76 -25.72 3.96
N THR A 199 -9.07 -25.80 3.71
CA THR A 199 -9.93 -26.84 4.27
C THR A 199 -10.94 -27.29 3.23
N GLY A 200 -11.53 -28.47 3.47
CA GLY A 200 -12.53 -29.05 2.58
C GLY A 200 -11.93 -29.89 1.46
N THR A 201 -12.78 -30.23 0.49
CA THR A 201 -12.46 -31.14 -0.60
C THR A 201 -12.86 -30.50 -1.91
N VAL A 202 -11.92 -30.43 -2.86
CA VAL A 202 -12.19 -30.00 -4.23
C VAL A 202 -12.74 -31.19 -5.00
N PRO A 203 -13.92 -31.09 -5.64
CA PRO A 203 -14.48 -32.17 -6.44
C PRO A 203 -13.60 -32.51 -7.66
N PRO A 204 -13.77 -33.70 -8.26
CA PRO A 204 -13.15 -34.05 -9.54
C PRO A 204 -13.41 -32.99 -10.61
N LEU A 205 -12.37 -32.58 -11.35
CA LEU A 205 -12.46 -31.61 -12.46
C LEU A 205 -13.24 -30.34 -12.08
N GLY A 206 -13.10 -29.90 -10.84
CA GLY A 206 -13.88 -28.80 -10.29
C GLY A 206 -13.06 -27.86 -9.44
N GLN A 207 -13.75 -26.92 -8.78
CA GLN A 207 -13.14 -25.83 -8.03
C GLN A 207 -13.78 -25.63 -6.67
N LEU A 208 -13.04 -24.99 -5.78
CA LEU A 208 -13.47 -24.56 -4.47
C LEU A 208 -13.10 -23.09 -4.27
N ARG A 209 -14.08 -22.29 -3.85
CA ARG A 209 -13.83 -20.90 -3.40
C ARG A 209 -13.24 -20.91 -2.00
N VAL A 210 -12.14 -20.21 -1.83
CA VAL A 210 -11.44 -20.01 -0.55
C VAL A 210 -11.52 -18.53 -0.19
N ASP A 211 -12.15 -18.23 0.94
CA ASP A 211 -12.19 -16.89 1.53
C ASP A 211 -10.86 -16.61 2.25
N LEU A 212 -10.24 -15.46 1.97
CA LEU A 212 -8.96 -15.07 2.58
C LEU A 212 -9.12 -14.39 3.95
N GLY A 213 -10.36 -14.19 4.40
CA GLY A 213 -10.71 -13.65 5.72
C GLY A 213 -10.41 -12.17 5.91
N SER A 214 -10.03 -11.45 4.85
CA SER A 214 -9.60 -10.05 4.91
C SER A 214 -9.86 -9.32 3.59
N THR A 215 -10.08 -8.01 3.69
CA THR A 215 -10.24 -7.10 2.54
C THR A 215 -8.89 -6.61 1.99
N SER A 216 -7.77 -7.02 2.58
CA SER A 216 -6.43 -6.53 2.25
C SER A 216 -5.34 -7.60 2.41
N TYR A 217 -5.70 -8.87 2.19
CA TYR A 217 -4.73 -9.97 2.23
C TYR A 217 -3.75 -9.89 1.06
N LEU A 218 -4.29 -9.64 -0.13
CA LEU A 218 -3.60 -9.38 -1.39
C LEU A 218 -3.63 -7.89 -1.72
N ASN A 219 -2.59 -7.39 -2.36
CA ASN A 219 -2.60 -6.06 -2.95
C ASN A 219 -3.22 -6.11 -4.35
N ALA A 220 -4.32 -5.37 -4.57
CA ALA A 220 -5.04 -5.37 -5.84
C ALA A 220 -4.19 -4.87 -7.03
N THR A 221 -3.19 -4.01 -6.79
CA THR A 221 -2.34 -3.47 -7.87
C THR A 221 -1.12 -4.34 -8.18
N GLY A 222 -0.86 -5.40 -7.43
CA GLY A 222 0.18 -6.36 -7.73
C GLY A 222 0.72 -7.06 -6.50
N GLU A 223 0.79 -8.39 -6.59
CA GLU A 223 1.14 -9.29 -5.49
C GLU A 223 1.61 -10.65 -6.06
N ALA A 224 2.30 -11.43 -5.22
CA ALA A 224 2.64 -12.82 -5.52
C ALA A 224 2.06 -13.76 -4.45
N ILE A 225 1.25 -14.73 -4.88
CA ILE A 225 0.62 -15.73 -4.02
C ILE A 225 1.01 -17.13 -4.48
N LYS A 226 1.31 -18.01 -3.53
CA LYS A 226 1.67 -19.41 -3.77
C LYS A 226 0.69 -20.36 -3.09
N LEU A 227 0.41 -21.46 -3.77
CA LEU A 227 -0.27 -22.62 -3.22
C LEU A 227 0.78 -23.63 -2.81
N VAL A 228 0.77 -23.97 -1.53
CA VAL A 228 1.81 -24.76 -0.90
C VAL A 228 1.20 -26.03 -0.36
N TYR A 229 1.84 -27.16 -0.66
CA TYR A 229 1.60 -28.44 -0.03
C TYR A 229 2.59 -28.63 1.13
N HIS A 230 2.06 -28.74 2.34
CA HIS A 230 2.81 -29.16 3.50
C HIS A 230 2.87 -30.68 3.53
N ASN A 231 4.03 -31.26 3.27
CA ASN A 231 4.18 -32.71 3.25
C ASN A 231 3.94 -33.27 4.67
N PRO A 232 2.87 -34.05 4.93
CA PRO A 232 2.56 -34.53 6.27
C PRO A 232 3.56 -35.56 6.79
N GLY A 233 4.48 -36.04 5.94
CA GLY A 233 5.49 -37.04 6.28
C GLY A 233 4.93 -38.46 6.28
N GLY A 234 5.65 -39.38 6.91
CA GLY A 234 5.33 -40.80 6.94
C GLY A 234 6.54 -41.71 6.76
N ALA A 235 6.32 -43.03 6.76
CA ALA A 235 7.38 -43.99 6.49
C ALA A 235 7.92 -43.78 5.07
N ASN A 236 9.24 -43.58 4.94
CA ASN A 236 9.94 -43.25 3.69
C ASN A 236 9.63 -41.86 3.09
N ALA A 237 9.10 -40.92 3.88
CA ALA A 237 8.91 -39.52 3.49
C ALA A 237 10.08 -38.66 3.98
N ALA A 238 11.26 -38.76 3.37
CA ALA A 238 12.42 -37.99 3.85
C ALA A 238 12.30 -36.46 3.62
N ALA A 239 11.33 -36.00 2.81
CA ALA A 239 10.84 -34.61 2.76
C ALA A 239 9.64 -34.31 3.68
N GLY A 240 9.32 -35.17 4.63
CA GLY A 240 8.22 -34.98 5.58
C GLY A 240 8.38 -33.73 6.45
N GLY A 241 7.29 -33.02 6.68
CA GLY A 241 7.24 -31.73 7.40
C GLY A 241 7.80 -30.55 6.61
N ARG A 242 8.01 -30.69 5.29
CA ARG A 242 8.52 -29.63 4.42
C ARG A 242 7.44 -29.14 3.45
N ASP A 243 7.63 -27.89 3.03
CA ASP A 243 6.71 -27.19 2.15
C ASP A 243 7.17 -27.29 0.70
N ILE A 244 6.20 -27.52 -0.19
CA ILE A 244 6.40 -27.64 -1.64
C ILE A 244 5.41 -26.70 -2.31
N VAL A 245 5.89 -25.73 -3.08
CA VAL A 245 4.98 -24.91 -3.89
C VAL A 245 4.58 -25.72 -5.10
N VAL A 246 3.28 -25.96 -5.20
CA VAL A 246 2.68 -26.70 -6.30
C VAL A 246 2.12 -25.76 -7.37
N ASP A 247 1.94 -24.50 -7.01
CA ASP A 247 1.49 -23.47 -7.91
C ASP A 247 1.80 -22.07 -7.36
N ARG A 248 2.00 -21.11 -8.24
CA ARG A 248 2.26 -19.72 -7.89
C ARG A 248 1.58 -18.82 -8.89
N VAL A 249 1.14 -17.65 -8.45
CA VAL A 249 0.56 -16.61 -9.30
C VAL A 249 1.19 -15.27 -8.95
N GLU A 250 1.80 -14.65 -9.93
CA GLU A 250 2.26 -13.27 -9.88
C GLU A 250 1.38 -12.41 -10.77
N TYR A 251 0.96 -11.26 -10.27
CA TYR A 251 0.25 -10.30 -11.07
C TYR A 251 0.67 -8.89 -10.73
N ASN A 252 0.56 -7.99 -11.71
CA ASN A 252 0.98 -6.60 -11.55
C ASN A 252 0.18 -5.66 -12.43
N ALA A 253 -0.13 -4.47 -11.91
CA ALA A 253 -0.86 -3.46 -12.65
C ALA A 253 0.09 -2.68 -13.56
N THR A 254 -0.31 -2.44 -14.81
CA THR A 254 0.47 -1.65 -15.77
C THR A 254 0.78 -0.24 -15.27
N ARG A 255 -0.11 0.35 -14.45
CA ARG A 255 0.08 1.65 -13.81
C ARG A 255 -0.14 1.52 -12.31
N GLY A 256 0.83 1.98 -11.53
CA GLY A 256 0.78 1.90 -10.07
C GLY A 256 0.98 0.49 -9.53
N GLY A 257 1.59 -0.40 -10.33
CA GLY A 257 1.96 -1.75 -9.91
C GLY A 257 2.82 -1.74 -8.65
N THR A 258 2.52 -2.67 -7.75
CA THR A 258 3.14 -2.75 -6.41
C THR A 258 4.11 -3.91 -6.25
N LEU A 259 4.05 -4.89 -7.15
CA LEU A 259 5.05 -5.96 -7.20
C LEU A 259 6.27 -5.45 -7.95
N SER A 260 7.30 -5.01 -7.21
CA SER A 260 8.53 -4.42 -7.78
C SER A 260 9.80 -5.15 -7.37
N TRP A 261 9.64 -6.28 -6.68
CA TRP A 261 10.70 -7.04 -6.02
C TRP A 261 10.64 -8.52 -6.42
N SER A 262 10.02 -8.82 -7.57
CA SER A 262 10.02 -10.17 -8.12
C SER A 262 11.46 -10.59 -8.49
N PRO A 263 11.89 -11.77 -8.06
CA PRO A 263 13.14 -12.38 -8.48
C PRO A 263 13.12 -12.68 -9.99
N GLY A 264 14.24 -12.48 -10.68
CA GLY A 264 14.34 -12.83 -12.10
C GLY A 264 14.31 -14.33 -12.41
N ASN A 265 14.28 -15.20 -11.37
CA ASN A 265 14.24 -16.65 -11.49
C ASN A 265 12.88 -17.26 -11.12
N THR A 266 11.83 -16.46 -10.93
CA THR A 266 10.48 -17.02 -10.77
C THR A 266 10.02 -17.64 -12.08
N ILE A 267 9.39 -18.81 -11.99
CA ILE A 267 8.97 -19.60 -13.15
C ILE A 267 7.94 -18.85 -14.01
N MET A 268 7.16 -17.92 -13.43
CA MET A 268 6.15 -17.16 -14.16
C MET A 268 6.48 -15.67 -14.23
N GLY A 269 6.18 -15.04 -15.37
CA GLY A 269 6.14 -13.57 -15.46
C GLY A 269 4.88 -12.97 -14.81
N ASP A 270 4.82 -11.63 -14.80
CA ASP A 270 3.67 -10.89 -14.23
C ASP A 270 2.41 -11.03 -15.12
N ALA A 271 1.36 -11.67 -14.58
CA ALA A 271 0.02 -11.63 -15.14
C ALA A 271 -0.64 -10.25 -14.94
N PRO A 272 -1.71 -9.89 -15.69
CA PRO A 272 -2.38 -8.61 -15.48
C PRO A 272 -3.10 -8.56 -14.11
N ALA A 273 -2.93 -7.46 -13.37
CA ALA A 273 -3.69 -7.27 -12.12
C ALA A 273 -5.20 -7.10 -12.37
N PRO A 274 -6.07 -7.83 -11.66
CA PRO A 274 -7.51 -7.63 -11.73
C PRO A 274 -7.93 -6.36 -10.98
N GLY A 275 -8.79 -5.55 -11.61
CA GLY A 275 -9.43 -4.40 -10.96
C GLY A 275 -10.66 -4.77 -10.13
N PRO A 276 -11.37 -3.79 -9.57
CA PRO A 276 -12.58 -4.04 -8.79
C PRO A 276 -13.62 -4.84 -9.57
N GLY A 277 -14.19 -5.87 -8.94
CA GLY A 277 -15.19 -6.77 -9.54
C GLY A 277 -14.66 -7.63 -10.69
N ARG A 278 -13.34 -7.79 -10.78
CA ARG A 278 -12.69 -8.65 -11.77
C ARG A 278 -12.02 -9.82 -11.09
N ILE A 279 -11.98 -10.92 -11.82
CA ILE A 279 -11.17 -12.08 -11.49
C ILE A 279 -9.99 -12.14 -12.46
N LEU A 280 -8.81 -12.45 -11.94
CA LEU A 280 -7.72 -12.98 -12.74
C LEU A 280 -7.86 -14.49 -12.73
N GLU A 281 -8.23 -15.10 -13.86
CA GLU A 281 -8.57 -16.52 -13.93
C GLU A 281 -7.78 -17.26 -15.00
N ARG A 282 -7.43 -18.52 -14.70
CA ARG A 282 -6.97 -19.51 -15.66
C ARG A 282 -8.12 -20.08 -16.46
N SER A 283 -7.79 -20.83 -17.51
CA SER A 283 -8.78 -21.61 -18.25
C SER A 283 -9.66 -22.46 -17.31
N PRO A 284 -10.95 -22.70 -17.65
CA PRO A 284 -11.89 -23.44 -16.79
C PRO A 284 -11.48 -24.89 -16.45
N ALA A 285 -10.44 -25.42 -17.09
CA ALA A 285 -9.97 -26.80 -16.95
C ALA A 285 -8.71 -26.94 -16.07
N CYS A 286 -8.32 -25.91 -15.32
CA CYS A 286 -7.08 -25.92 -14.53
C CYS A 286 -5.82 -26.15 -15.36
N ALA A 287 -5.85 -25.81 -16.66
CA ALA A 287 -4.67 -25.95 -17.49
C ALA A 287 -3.61 -24.96 -16.99
N ASP A 288 -2.38 -25.46 -16.86
CA ASP A 288 -1.25 -24.73 -16.33
C ASP A 288 -0.02 -25.10 -17.15
N THR A 289 0.60 -24.08 -17.74
CA THR A 289 1.87 -24.18 -18.48
C THR A 289 2.98 -23.44 -17.75
N ASP A 290 2.71 -23.01 -16.51
CA ASP A 290 3.52 -22.09 -15.72
C ASP A 290 3.86 -20.78 -16.49
N ASP A 291 2.92 -20.30 -17.32
CA ASP A 291 3.06 -19.06 -18.09
C ASP A 291 2.00 -18.02 -17.67
N PRO A 292 2.35 -16.72 -17.51
CA PRO A 292 1.35 -15.68 -17.24
C PRO A 292 0.21 -15.61 -18.27
N ALA A 293 0.42 -16.07 -19.50
CA ALA A 293 -0.58 -16.15 -20.54
C ALA A 293 -1.70 -17.16 -20.24
N ASP A 294 -1.52 -18.05 -19.26
CA ASP A 294 -2.58 -18.92 -18.77
C ASP A 294 -3.71 -18.13 -18.11
N PHE A 295 -3.43 -16.88 -17.69
CA PHE A 295 -4.36 -16.03 -16.98
C PHE A 295 -4.98 -14.94 -17.86
N ILE A 296 -6.30 -14.77 -17.70
CA ILE A 296 -7.07 -13.72 -18.34
C ILE A 296 -7.90 -12.95 -17.31
N LEU A 297 -8.28 -11.72 -17.65
CA LEU A 297 -9.19 -10.93 -16.83
C LEU A 297 -10.64 -11.19 -17.25
N ALA A 298 -11.47 -11.61 -16.29
CA ALA A 298 -12.90 -11.77 -16.48
C ALA A 298 -13.70 -11.01 -15.41
N THR A 299 -15.03 -11.09 -15.50
CA THR A 299 -15.94 -10.54 -14.48
C THR A 299 -15.96 -11.48 -13.29
N GLU A 300 -15.95 -10.93 -12.07
CA GLU A 300 -16.07 -11.72 -10.84
C GLU A 300 -17.27 -12.69 -10.92
N PRO A 301 -17.08 -14.00 -10.64
CA PRO A 301 -18.15 -14.97 -10.71
C PRO A 301 -19.28 -14.69 -9.70
N GLY A 302 -20.53 -14.75 -10.18
CA GLY A 302 -21.71 -14.61 -9.33
C GLY A 302 -22.25 -13.19 -9.18
N LEU A 303 -21.65 -12.21 -9.87
CA LEU A 303 -22.21 -10.86 -9.93
C LEU A 303 -23.52 -10.82 -10.73
N PRO A 304 -24.48 -9.96 -10.34
CA PRO A 304 -25.65 -9.67 -11.17
C PRO A 304 -25.26 -8.93 -12.46
N PRO A 305 -26.18 -8.79 -13.45
CA PRO A 305 -25.92 -8.00 -14.64
C PRO A 305 -25.52 -6.56 -14.29
N ASN A 306 -24.45 -6.06 -14.90
CA ASN A 306 -23.92 -4.72 -14.61
C ASN A 306 -24.83 -3.61 -15.17
N GLY A 307 -25.49 -2.87 -14.27
CA GLY A 307 -26.22 -1.65 -14.58
C GLY A 307 -25.30 -0.46 -14.78
N ALA A 308 -25.85 0.68 -15.24
CA ALA A 308 -25.12 1.94 -15.19
C ALA A 308 -25.30 2.57 -13.80
N PRO A 309 -24.27 3.27 -13.28
CA PRO A 309 -24.41 4.00 -12.02
C PRO A 309 -25.57 4.99 -12.02
N THR A 310 -26.04 5.34 -10.83
CA THR A 310 -26.94 6.47 -10.60
C THR A 310 -26.14 7.66 -10.08
N VAL A 311 -26.48 8.86 -10.53
CA VAL A 311 -25.84 10.10 -10.07
C VAL A 311 -26.85 11.25 -10.01
N ALA A 312 -26.76 12.06 -8.97
CA ALA A 312 -27.60 13.26 -8.80
C ALA A 312 -26.79 14.39 -8.15
N ILE A 313 -26.76 15.56 -8.78
CA ILE A 313 -26.09 16.74 -8.22
C ILE A 313 -26.96 17.35 -7.12
N VAL A 314 -26.37 17.54 -5.94
CA VAL A 314 -27.03 18.15 -4.77
C VAL A 314 -26.73 19.65 -4.71
N ALA A 315 -25.48 20.03 -4.96
CA ALA A 315 -25.05 21.43 -5.03
C ALA A 315 -24.08 21.64 -6.21
N PRO A 316 -24.27 22.71 -7.01
CA PRO A 316 -25.26 23.76 -6.87
C PRO A 316 -26.69 23.30 -7.21
N SER A 317 -27.69 23.94 -6.60
CA SER A 317 -29.09 23.73 -6.97
C SER A 317 -29.40 24.42 -8.30
N LEU A 318 -30.44 23.96 -9.00
CA LEU A 318 -30.86 24.53 -10.28
C LEU A 318 -31.08 26.05 -10.18
N GLY A 319 -30.35 26.83 -10.97
CA GLY A 319 -30.43 28.29 -11.03
C GLY A 319 -29.79 29.02 -9.84
N GLN A 320 -29.13 28.31 -8.92
CA GLN A 320 -28.44 28.91 -7.78
C GLN A 320 -27.40 29.93 -8.24
N THR A 321 -27.30 31.08 -7.57
CA THR A 321 -26.26 32.06 -7.82
C THR A 321 -25.09 31.85 -6.86
N LEU A 322 -23.90 31.66 -7.42
CA LEU A 322 -22.63 31.54 -6.70
C LEU A 322 -21.89 32.88 -6.74
N VAL A 323 -21.17 33.21 -5.67
CA VAL A 323 -20.37 34.42 -5.59
C VAL A 323 -18.97 34.13 -6.13
N ALA A 324 -18.54 34.91 -7.11
CA ALA A 324 -17.21 34.79 -7.68
C ALA A 324 -16.10 35.02 -6.64
N GLY A 325 -15.03 34.24 -6.71
CA GLY A 325 -13.90 34.30 -5.78
C GLY A 325 -14.16 33.70 -4.40
N GLN A 326 -15.37 33.21 -4.11
CA GLN A 326 -15.68 32.52 -2.85
C GLN A 326 -15.62 31.00 -3.02
N PRO A 327 -14.98 30.25 -2.11
CA PRO A 327 -15.03 28.80 -2.13
C PRO A 327 -16.47 28.28 -2.06
N PHE A 328 -16.79 27.36 -2.95
CA PHE A 328 -18.06 26.68 -3.03
C PHE A 328 -17.85 25.17 -3.05
N LEU A 329 -18.68 24.45 -2.30
CA LEU A 329 -18.62 22.99 -2.25
C LEU A 329 -19.61 22.40 -3.26
N VAL A 330 -19.09 21.85 -4.36
CA VAL A 330 -19.87 21.06 -5.31
C VAL A 330 -20.08 19.68 -4.70
N THR A 331 -21.32 19.19 -4.67
CA THR A 331 -21.67 17.90 -4.04
C THR A 331 -22.66 17.11 -4.89
N TRP A 332 -22.55 15.79 -4.86
CA TRP A 332 -23.44 14.86 -5.56
C TRP A 332 -23.67 13.60 -4.74
N LEU A 333 -24.74 12.89 -5.08
CA LEU A 333 -24.99 11.51 -4.66
C LEU A 333 -24.70 10.58 -5.83
N MET A 334 -24.20 9.38 -5.52
CA MET A 334 -24.04 8.31 -6.49
C MET A 334 -24.24 6.95 -5.83
N SER A 335 -24.71 5.98 -6.61
CA SER A 335 -24.81 4.57 -6.20
C SER A 335 -24.80 3.67 -7.42
N ASP A 336 -24.51 2.40 -7.23
CA ASP A 336 -24.46 1.38 -8.28
C ASP A 336 -25.11 0.09 -7.76
N ASP A 337 -25.58 -0.76 -8.67
CA ASP A 337 -26.25 -2.02 -8.32
C ASP A 337 -25.26 -3.17 -8.04
N VAL A 338 -24.03 -3.07 -8.57
CA VAL A 338 -22.98 -4.08 -8.41
C VAL A 338 -21.85 -3.57 -7.53
N PHE A 339 -21.47 -2.31 -7.68
CA PHE A 339 -20.23 -1.76 -7.13
C PHE A 339 -20.43 -0.91 -5.87
N ALA A 340 -19.53 -1.08 -4.90
CA ALA A 340 -19.45 -0.16 -3.78
C ALA A 340 -19.09 1.25 -4.26
N THR A 341 -19.70 2.28 -3.68
CA THR A 341 -19.51 3.68 -4.12
C THR A 341 -18.04 4.12 -4.11
N SER A 342 -17.23 3.56 -3.22
CA SER A 342 -15.78 3.84 -3.12
C SER A 342 -14.99 3.46 -4.37
N THR A 343 -15.52 2.58 -5.21
CA THR A 343 -14.86 2.07 -6.43
C THR A 343 -15.28 2.81 -7.69
N LEU A 344 -16.36 3.61 -7.63
CA LEU A 344 -16.86 4.36 -8.77
C LEU A 344 -15.94 5.53 -9.09
N ARG A 345 -15.55 5.69 -10.37
CA ARG A 345 -14.72 6.81 -10.82
C ARG A 345 -15.57 7.99 -11.23
N VAL A 346 -15.15 9.19 -10.83
CA VAL A 346 -15.90 10.42 -11.02
C VAL A 346 -15.10 11.44 -11.82
N TRP A 347 -15.78 12.10 -12.76
CA TRP A 347 -15.29 13.28 -13.46
C TRP A 347 -16.26 14.43 -13.23
N VAL A 348 -15.72 15.59 -12.86
CA VAL A 348 -16.52 16.79 -12.62
C VAL A 348 -16.01 17.89 -13.53
N ASN A 349 -16.86 18.37 -14.42
CA ASN A 349 -16.55 19.46 -15.33
C ASN A 349 -17.52 20.62 -15.10
N VAL A 350 -16.99 21.84 -15.13
CA VAL A 350 -17.79 23.06 -15.06
C VAL A 350 -17.59 23.87 -16.34
N SER A 351 -18.69 24.32 -16.92
CA SER A 351 -18.72 25.18 -18.09
C SER A 351 -19.30 26.55 -17.73
N TYR A 352 -18.57 27.61 -18.00
CA TYR A 352 -19.00 29.00 -17.73
C TYR A 352 -18.39 29.93 -18.78
N SER A 353 -19.17 30.89 -19.30
CA SER A 353 -18.70 31.91 -20.26
C SER A 353 -17.84 31.35 -21.42
N GLY A 354 -18.24 30.19 -21.97
CA GLY A 354 -17.52 29.52 -23.08
C GLY A 354 -16.23 28.78 -22.68
N THR A 355 -15.89 28.74 -21.39
CA THR A 355 -14.75 28.02 -20.83
C THR A 355 -15.21 26.71 -20.18
N ASN A 356 -14.41 25.65 -20.32
CA ASN A 356 -14.61 24.38 -19.61
C ASN A 356 -13.43 24.15 -18.65
N ALA A 357 -13.72 23.85 -17.40
CA ALA A 357 -12.74 23.52 -16.38
C ALA A 357 -13.02 22.12 -15.81
N SER A 358 -11.98 21.28 -15.74
CA SER A 358 -12.03 20.01 -15.02
C SER A 358 -11.74 20.27 -13.54
N LEU A 359 -12.66 19.88 -12.67
CA LEU A 359 -12.50 19.96 -11.21
C LEU A 359 -12.02 18.62 -10.64
N VAL A 360 -12.43 17.51 -11.25
CA VAL A 360 -12.07 16.15 -10.87
C VAL A 360 -11.82 15.37 -12.14
N ASP A 361 -10.69 14.65 -12.17
CA ASP A 361 -10.30 13.79 -13.29
C ASP A 361 -10.10 12.33 -12.84
N GLY A 362 -11.19 11.56 -12.82
CA GLY A 362 -11.17 10.10 -12.68
C GLY A 362 -10.85 9.58 -11.27
N GLU A 363 -11.15 10.38 -10.24
CA GLU A 363 -10.96 10.00 -8.84
C GLU A 363 -12.04 9.03 -8.36
N SER A 364 -11.66 8.07 -7.52
CA SER A 364 -12.56 7.01 -7.05
C SER A 364 -13.27 7.40 -5.74
N GLY A 365 -14.57 7.17 -5.66
CA GLY A 365 -15.34 7.25 -4.42
C GLY A 365 -15.65 8.64 -3.88
N ILE A 366 -15.15 9.70 -4.51
CA ILE A 366 -15.39 11.06 -4.05
C ILE A 366 -16.82 11.52 -4.35
N THR A 367 -17.40 12.32 -3.46
CA THR A 367 -18.78 12.85 -3.57
C THR A 367 -18.85 14.37 -3.47
N PHE A 368 -17.70 15.03 -3.38
CA PHE A 368 -17.60 16.47 -3.33
C PHE A 368 -16.27 16.98 -3.90
N VAL A 369 -16.27 18.24 -4.32
CA VAL A 369 -15.05 18.99 -4.66
C VAL A 369 -15.25 20.46 -4.32
N THR A 370 -14.23 21.08 -3.73
CA THR A 370 -14.24 22.53 -3.48
C THR A 370 -13.80 23.26 -4.74
N TRP A 371 -14.63 24.18 -5.23
CA TRP A 371 -14.36 25.02 -6.38
C TRP A 371 -14.41 26.49 -5.99
N VAL A 372 -13.49 27.29 -6.53
CA VAL A 372 -13.54 28.76 -6.41
C VAL A 372 -13.94 29.31 -7.79
N PRO A 373 -15.18 29.80 -7.96
CA PRO A 373 -15.59 30.36 -9.24
C PRO A 373 -14.69 31.55 -9.61
N PRO A 374 -14.20 31.64 -10.85
CA PRO A 374 -13.38 32.77 -11.26
C PRO A 374 -14.17 34.08 -11.22
N ALA A 375 -13.47 35.20 -11.18
CA ALA A 375 -14.04 36.56 -11.16
C ALA A 375 -14.68 36.96 -12.51
N VAL A 376 -15.68 36.19 -12.94
CA VAL A 376 -16.44 36.39 -14.18
C VAL A 376 -17.93 36.29 -13.86
N GLU A 377 -18.73 37.13 -14.51
CA GLU A 377 -20.18 36.97 -14.49
C GLU A 377 -20.58 35.94 -15.55
N ALA A 378 -21.38 34.94 -15.16
CA ALA A 378 -21.81 33.89 -16.05
C ALA A 378 -23.25 33.48 -15.71
N THR A 379 -24.16 33.62 -16.65
CA THR A 379 -25.53 33.08 -16.53
C THR A 379 -25.63 31.75 -17.26
N GLY A 380 -26.34 30.80 -16.68
CA GLY A 380 -26.49 29.46 -17.27
C GLY A 380 -25.17 28.67 -17.34
N ALA A 381 -24.25 28.91 -16.41
CA ALA A 381 -23.11 28.03 -16.21
C ALA A 381 -23.61 26.61 -15.86
N THR A 382 -22.88 25.57 -16.21
CA THR A 382 -23.28 24.18 -15.95
C THR A 382 -22.19 23.44 -15.23
N VAL A 383 -22.57 22.61 -14.27
CA VAL A 383 -21.70 21.55 -13.76
C VAL A 383 -22.22 20.21 -14.28
N ARG A 384 -21.31 19.36 -14.76
CA ARG A 384 -21.56 18.00 -15.19
C ARG A 384 -20.74 17.05 -14.32
N VAL A 385 -21.42 16.10 -13.69
CA VAL A 385 -20.79 14.98 -12.97
C VAL A 385 -21.01 13.73 -13.80
N GLU A 386 -19.93 13.07 -14.23
CA GLU A 386 -19.94 11.77 -14.87
C GLU A 386 -19.39 10.73 -13.88
N VAL A 387 -20.09 9.61 -13.75
CA VAL A 387 -19.72 8.49 -12.89
C VAL A 387 -19.61 7.25 -13.77
N VAL A 388 -18.51 6.52 -13.63
CA VAL A 388 -18.22 5.29 -14.38
C VAL A 388 -17.89 4.18 -13.39
N ASP A 389 -18.52 3.02 -13.55
CA ASP A 389 -18.20 1.84 -12.76
C ASP A 389 -16.90 1.15 -13.24
N PRO A 390 -16.33 0.22 -12.45
CA PRO A 390 -15.15 -0.54 -12.82
C PRO A 390 -15.26 -1.42 -14.08
N LEU A 391 -16.48 -1.74 -14.55
CA LEU A 391 -16.73 -2.50 -15.78
C LEU A 391 -16.99 -1.60 -17.00
N GLY A 392 -17.03 -0.28 -16.80
CA GLY A 392 -17.12 0.74 -17.84
C GLY A 392 -18.52 1.26 -18.13
N ALA A 393 -19.57 0.82 -17.41
CA ALA A 393 -20.88 1.45 -17.56
C ALA A 393 -20.88 2.82 -16.89
N ARG A 394 -21.65 3.75 -17.45
CA ARG A 394 -21.53 5.17 -17.16
C ARG A 394 -22.87 5.87 -17.06
N SER A 395 -22.90 6.90 -16.23
CA SER A 395 -24.03 7.80 -16.08
C SER A 395 -23.54 9.21 -15.84
N ASN A 396 -24.40 10.20 -16.07
CA ASN A 396 -24.08 11.59 -15.80
C ASN A 396 -25.29 12.38 -15.33
N ALA A 397 -25.00 13.45 -14.58
CA ALA A 397 -25.94 14.46 -14.19
C ALA A 397 -25.39 15.83 -14.56
N THR A 398 -26.28 16.74 -14.96
CA THR A 398 -25.95 18.13 -15.28
C THR A 398 -26.95 19.05 -14.59
N THR A 399 -26.46 20.12 -13.96
CA THR A 399 -27.31 21.19 -13.43
C THR A 399 -26.76 22.55 -13.83
N SER A 400 -27.66 23.51 -14.03
CA SER A 400 -27.31 24.88 -14.36
C SER A 400 -27.35 25.78 -13.13
N PHE A 401 -26.47 26.78 -13.10
CA PHE A 401 -26.32 27.75 -12.04
C PHE A 401 -25.81 29.07 -12.63
N ASN A 402 -25.71 30.11 -11.80
CA ASN A 402 -25.20 31.42 -12.18
C ASN A 402 -23.96 31.78 -11.34
N VAL A 403 -23.05 32.56 -11.90
CA VAL A 403 -21.92 33.18 -11.19
C VAL A 403 -22.11 34.69 -11.23
N ALA A 404 -22.15 35.30 -10.05
CA ALA A 404 -22.24 36.75 -9.89
C ALA A 404 -20.96 37.31 -9.28
N LEU A 405 -20.54 38.47 -9.76
CA LEU A 405 -19.47 39.23 -9.14
C LEU A 405 -19.90 39.72 -7.75
N THR A 406 -18.95 39.78 -6.83
CA THR A 406 -19.17 40.44 -5.54
C THR A 406 -19.49 41.91 -5.81
N ALA A 407 -20.67 42.37 -5.39
CA ALA A 407 -21.03 43.78 -5.55
C ALA A 407 -19.96 44.65 -4.87
N PRO A 408 -19.41 45.68 -5.54
CA PRO A 408 -18.49 46.61 -4.91
C PRO A 408 -19.20 47.29 -3.74
N GLY A 409 -18.89 46.83 -2.52
CA GLY A 409 -19.36 47.41 -1.27
C GLY A 409 -20.08 46.49 -0.29
N ALA A 410 -20.25 45.19 -0.58
CA ALA A 410 -20.74 44.23 0.40
C ALA A 410 -19.82 44.11 1.64
N ASP A 411 -18.52 44.37 1.47
CA ASP A 411 -17.52 44.35 2.54
C ASP A 411 -17.57 45.60 3.45
N PHE A 412 -18.29 46.66 3.08
CA PHE A 412 -18.42 47.86 3.93
C PHE A 412 -19.35 47.66 5.12
N SER A 413 -20.10 46.57 5.20
CA SER A 413 -21.00 46.29 6.33
C SER A 413 -20.24 46.25 7.66
N LEU A 414 -19.11 45.53 7.73
CA LEU A 414 -18.33 45.42 8.96
C LEU A 414 -17.60 46.74 9.29
N TYR A 415 -17.05 47.42 8.29
CA TYR A 415 -16.38 48.71 8.48
C TYR A 415 -17.34 49.83 8.87
N ALA A 416 -18.57 49.83 8.33
CA ALA A 416 -19.61 50.79 8.70
C ALA A 416 -20.10 50.57 10.14
N ILE A 417 -20.23 49.31 10.58
CA ILE A 417 -20.58 48.97 11.97
C ILE A 417 -19.47 49.44 12.93
N ILE A 418 -18.19 49.16 12.60
CA ILE A 418 -17.05 49.60 13.41
C ILE A 418 -16.99 51.13 13.47
N ALA A 419 -17.15 51.82 12.34
CA ALA A 419 -17.14 53.28 12.28
C ALA A 419 -18.30 53.90 13.09
N ALA A 420 -19.50 53.31 13.05
CA ALA A 420 -20.65 53.76 13.84
C ALA A 420 -20.41 53.59 15.35
N VAL A 421 -19.86 52.45 15.78
CA VAL A 421 -19.53 52.20 17.19
C VAL A 421 -18.47 53.18 17.68
N VAL A 422 -17.41 53.38 16.91
CA VAL A 422 -16.36 54.38 17.23
C VAL A 422 -16.96 55.78 17.29
N GLY A 423 -17.84 56.14 16.36
CA GLY A 423 -18.54 57.43 16.36
C GLY A 423 -19.38 57.65 17.63
N VAL A 424 -20.12 56.64 18.07
CA VAL A 424 -20.93 56.70 19.31
C VAL A 424 -20.04 56.85 20.54
N VAL A 425 -18.94 56.10 20.62
CA VAL A 425 -17.98 56.19 21.74
C VAL A 425 -17.36 57.58 21.79
N VAL A 426 -16.89 58.11 20.66
CA VAL A 426 -16.30 59.46 20.60
C VAL A 426 -17.34 60.52 20.97
N ALA A 427 -18.56 60.45 20.44
CA ALA A 427 -19.62 61.38 20.79
C ALA A 427 -19.96 61.35 22.29
N SER A 428 -20.03 60.15 22.89
CA SER A 428 -20.30 59.99 24.32
C SER A 428 -19.18 60.57 25.20
N LEU A 429 -17.91 60.41 24.81
CA LEU A 429 -16.77 61.00 25.50
C LEU A 429 -16.75 62.53 25.39
N VAL A 430 -17.07 63.08 24.21
CA VAL A 430 -17.16 64.53 24.01
C VAL A 430 -18.30 65.14 24.83
N ILE A 431 -19.46 64.48 24.90
CA ILE A 431 -20.60 64.92 25.71
C ILE A 431 -20.23 64.88 27.20
N ALA A 432 -19.59 63.81 27.68
CA ALA A 432 -19.12 63.71 29.06
C ALA A 432 -18.13 64.84 29.41
N TYR A 433 -17.14 65.09 28.54
CA TYR A 433 -16.16 66.16 28.72
C TYR A 433 -16.80 67.56 28.77
N LEU A 434 -17.80 67.82 27.92
CA LEU A 434 -18.50 69.11 27.89
C LEU A 434 -19.40 69.33 29.11
N LEU A 435 -20.00 68.27 29.66
CA LEU A 435 -20.82 68.33 30.88
C LEU A 435 -19.96 68.60 32.13
N GLU A 436 -18.75 68.05 32.18
CA GLU A 436 -17.82 68.22 33.29
C GLU A 436 -17.22 69.63 33.35
N ARG A 437 -17.03 70.27 32.19
CA ARG A 437 -16.54 71.65 32.08
C ARG A 437 -17.55 72.70 32.58
N ARG A 438 -18.84 72.36 32.71
CA ARG A 438 -19.89 73.28 33.20
C ARG A 438 -20.07 73.30 34.72
N ARG A 439 -19.39 72.44 35.49
CA ARG A 439 -19.65 72.26 36.94
C ARG A 439 -18.47 72.55 37.89
N ARG A 440 -17.76 73.68 37.80
CA ARG A 440 -16.71 74.04 38.79
C ARG A 440 -16.97 75.35 39.56
N PRO A 441 -17.04 75.33 40.92
CA PRO A 441 -16.89 76.49 41.84
C PRO A 441 -15.44 76.66 42.40
N PRO A 442 -15.12 77.79 43.09
CA PRO A 442 -13.75 78.23 43.45
C PRO A 442 -13.19 77.65 44.79
N PRO A 443 -11.88 77.82 45.11
CA PRO A 443 -11.14 76.92 45.99
C PRO A 443 -11.09 77.34 47.48
N GLN A 444 -10.97 76.37 48.38
CA GLN A 444 -10.82 76.57 49.84
C GLN A 444 -9.72 75.68 50.44
N GLN A 445 -9.03 76.21 51.47
CA GLN A 445 -7.78 75.74 52.11
C GLN A 445 -7.87 74.43 52.94
N ALA A 446 -6.74 73.71 53.02
CA ALA A 446 -6.39 72.57 53.90
C ALA A 446 -6.12 73.01 55.37
N PRO A 447 -5.94 72.15 56.43
CA PRO A 447 -5.42 70.74 56.53
C PRO A 447 -6.19 69.89 57.62
N PRO A 448 -5.77 68.72 58.21
CA PRO A 448 -4.47 68.01 58.21
C PRO A 448 -4.47 66.47 58.02
N LEU A 449 -3.24 65.93 57.98
CA LEU A 449 -2.77 64.55 57.73
C LEU A 449 -3.09 63.52 58.82
N VAL A 450 -3.52 62.30 58.44
CA VAL A 450 -3.17 60.99 59.05
C VAL A 450 -3.42 59.84 58.02
N PRO A 451 -2.97 58.58 58.20
CA PRO A 451 -1.91 57.94 57.43
C PRO A 451 -2.40 56.93 56.37
N SER A 452 -1.46 56.58 55.50
CA SER A 452 -1.52 55.68 54.36
C SER A 452 -2.14 54.31 54.65
N GLY A 453 -3.27 54.02 53.99
CA GLY A 453 -3.78 52.67 53.78
C GLY A 453 -3.50 52.26 52.33
N GLU A 454 -2.53 51.37 52.17
CA GLU A 454 -2.07 50.78 50.92
C GLU A 454 -3.23 50.06 50.22
N ALA A 455 -3.61 50.54 49.03
CA ALA A 455 -4.64 49.92 48.22
C ALA A 455 -4.09 48.61 47.62
N ALA A 456 -4.69 47.48 48.00
CA ALA A 456 -4.35 46.16 47.50
C ALA A 456 -4.41 46.12 45.97
N GLU A 457 -3.26 45.82 45.35
CA GLU A 457 -3.12 45.67 43.92
C GLU A 457 -3.89 44.42 43.45
N ALA A 458 -4.66 44.56 42.36
CA ALA A 458 -5.60 43.54 41.92
C ALA A 458 -4.87 42.24 41.50
N PRO A 459 -5.41 41.04 41.86
CA PRO A 459 -4.77 39.77 41.56
C PRO A 459 -4.68 39.49 40.06
N LYS A 460 -3.54 38.97 39.60
CA LYS A 460 -3.29 38.59 38.22
C LYS A 460 -3.91 37.22 37.93
N ILE A 461 -4.54 37.05 36.77
CA ILE A 461 -5.06 35.75 36.32
C ILE A 461 -4.05 35.12 35.36
N CYS A 462 -3.61 33.89 35.64
CA CYS A 462 -2.68 33.19 34.76
C CYS A 462 -3.35 32.87 33.40
N PRO A 463 -2.80 33.32 32.26
CA PRO A 463 -3.41 33.06 30.95
C PRO A 463 -3.31 31.59 30.53
N ARG A 464 -2.44 30.80 31.18
CA ARG A 464 -2.22 29.39 30.84
C ARG A 464 -3.15 28.44 31.57
N CYS A 465 -3.55 28.75 32.80
CA CYS A 465 -4.34 27.84 33.64
C CYS A 465 -5.49 28.51 34.42
N GLY A 466 -5.71 29.82 34.25
CA GLY A 466 -6.80 30.56 34.90
C GLY A 466 -6.66 30.78 36.41
N THR A 467 -5.57 30.30 37.03
CA THR A 467 -5.35 30.45 38.48
C THR A 467 -5.12 31.92 38.85
N ARG A 468 -5.79 32.41 39.90
CA ARG A 468 -5.57 33.76 40.46
C ARG A 468 -4.29 33.76 41.30
N SER A 469 -3.34 34.60 40.92
CA SER A 469 -2.08 34.80 41.63
C SER A 469 -2.07 36.19 42.31
N PRO A 470 -1.34 36.35 43.43
CA PRO A 470 -1.05 37.65 44.01
C PRO A 470 -0.45 38.62 42.98
N ALA A 471 -0.69 39.92 43.13
CA ALA A 471 -0.26 40.92 42.16
C ALA A 471 1.27 40.99 41.99
N ASP A 472 2.03 40.64 43.02
CA ASP A 472 3.51 40.60 43.05
C ASP A 472 4.11 39.25 42.59
N ALA A 473 3.29 38.24 42.30
CA ALA A 473 3.77 36.94 41.89
C ALA A 473 4.52 37.03 40.55
N MET A 474 5.81 36.64 40.54
CA MET A 474 6.63 36.58 39.32
C MET A 474 6.34 35.34 38.47
N ALA A 475 5.77 34.29 39.06
CA ALA A 475 5.34 33.09 38.36
C ALA A 475 4.06 32.50 38.96
N CYS A 476 3.28 31.79 38.16
CA CYS A 476 2.07 31.12 38.62
C CYS A 476 2.42 29.94 39.53
N PRO A 477 1.89 29.88 40.77
CA PRO A 477 2.22 28.82 41.71
C PRO A 477 1.70 27.43 41.28
N ASN A 478 0.72 27.38 40.36
CA ASN A 478 0.13 26.14 39.91
C ASN A 478 0.84 25.54 38.67
N CYS A 479 1.35 26.37 37.75
CA CYS A 479 1.91 25.89 36.48
C CYS A 479 3.28 26.47 36.10
N GLY A 480 3.88 27.30 36.96
CA GLY A 480 5.20 27.89 36.75
C GLY A 480 5.28 28.98 35.67
N PHE A 481 4.15 29.41 35.09
CA PHE A 481 4.13 30.45 34.06
C PHE A 481 4.63 31.80 34.60
N ALA A 482 5.69 32.36 34.01
CA ALA A 482 6.27 33.63 34.44
C ALA A 482 5.44 34.83 33.96
N PHE A 483 5.08 35.73 34.87
CA PHE A 483 4.39 36.97 34.54
C PHE A 483 5.43 38.02 34.11
N LEU A 484 5.42 38.42 32.85
CA LEU A 484 6.32 39.44 32.32
C LEU A 484 6.05 40.78 33.03
N GLY A 485 6.98 41.21 33.88
CA GLY A 485 6.93 42.53 34.52
C GLY A 485 7.20 43.65 33.50
N PRO A 486 6.73 44.89 33.74
CA PRO A 486 7.06 46.01 32.89
C PRO A 486 8.58 46.24 32.87
N PRO A 487 9.16 46.72 31.75
CA PRO A 487 10.58 46.96 31.64
C PRO A 487 11.04 47.96 32.71
N ARG A 488 12.09 47.61 33.46
CA ARG A 488 12.74 48.52 34.41
C ARG A 488 13.31 49.70 33.62
N ALA A 489 12.95 50.92 34.02
CA ALA A 489 13.53 52.16 33.52
C ALA A 489 15.00 52.30 33.96
#